data_AF-A0A822DFZ5-F1
#
_entry.id   AF-A0A822DFZ5-F1
#
_cell.length_a   1.000
_cell.length_b   1.000
_cell.length_c   1.000
_cell.angle_alpha   90.00
_cell.angle_beta   90.00
_cell.angle_gamma   90.00
#
_symmetry.space_group_name_H-M   'P 1'
#
loop_
_entity.id
_entity.type
_entity.pdbx_description
1 polymer ?
#
loop_
_entity_poly.entity_id
_entity_poly.type
_entity_poly.pdbx_seq_one_letter_code
_entity_poly.pdbx_strand_id
1 'polypeptide(L)'
;MFVGVVVDTYPNCRAQEELEEEARKKAKHAKKLERKQRLMHELPYYAHYSPWRKCLHDLCISKYFDLIITVIICFNVITMSLEYYPMPSDLDKFLGYCNYIFRFVFLLEFIWKIVALGPSRYFKDKWNQLDSFIVLLSIAGTVMETMLNRHIFPINSTLIRVIRVLRIVRVLKLLKMATGIQALLDTVIQAIPQAGNLGLLSFLFFFIFAILGVELFGKLDCNEEQPCNGLNKHAHFKNSGIALLTLFRIATGDSWNSIMKDTLRQDDSSRASK
;
A
#
# COMPACT_ATOMS: atom_id res chain seq x y z
N MET A 1 -14.72 14.03 -28.43
CA MET A 1 -15.13 15.43 -28.22
C MET A 1 -15.11 15.84 -26.74
N PHE A 2 -15.74 15.11 -25.81
CA PHE A 2 -15.85 15.55 -24.40
C PHE A 2 -14.51 15.70 -23.67
N VAL A 3 -13.60 14.73 -23.82
CA VAL A 3 -12.25 14.80 -23.21
C VAL A 3 -11.43 15.96 -23.80
N GLY A 4 -11.56 16.23 -25.11
CA GLY A 4 -10.88 17.34 -25.78
C GLY A 4 -11.30 18.70 -25.23
N VAL A 5 -12.61 18.93 -25.05
CA VAL A 5 -13.12 20.20 -24.49
C VAL A 5 -12.68 20.39 -23.03
N VAL A 6 -12.68 19.33 -22.22
CA VAL A 6 -12.19 19.40 -20.84
C VAL A 6 -10.68 19.65 -20.81
N VAL A 7 -9.90 18.99 -21.67
CA VAL A 7 -8.46 19.18 -21.79
C VAL A 7 -8.09 20.54 -22.37
N ASP A 8 -8.93 21.13 -23.22
CA ASP A 8 -8.75 22.48 -23.77
C ASP A 8 -9.18 23.59 -22.82
N THR A 9 -10.09 23.32 -21.86
CA THR A 9 -10.53 24.29 -20.84
C THR A 9 -9.64 24.28 -19.60
N TYR A 10 -9.06 23.13 -19.26
CA TYR A 10 -8.14 22.94 -18.14
C TYR A 10 -6.89 23.85 -18.12
N PRO A 11 -6.26 24.23 -19.26
CA PRO A 11 -5.06 25.06 -19.28
C PRO A 11 -5.28 26.46 -18.71
N ASN A 12 -6.49 27.03 -18.86
CA ASN A 12 -6.79 28.39 -18.39
C ASN A 12 -6.90 28.47 -16.86
N CYS A 13 -7.43 27.44 -16.19
CA CYS A 13 -7.38 27.33 -14.73
C CYS A 13 -5.97 26.95 -14.24
N ARG A 14 -5.29 26.09 -14.99
CA ARG A 14 -3.94 25.61 -14.68
C ARG A 14 -2.88 26.71 -14.74
N ALA A 15 -2.97 27.69 -15.64
CA ALA A 15 -1.96 28.76 -15.76
C ALA A 15 -1.81 29.58 -14.46
N GLN A 16 -2.92 29.82 -13.76
CA GLN A 16 -2.93 30.55 -12.50
C GLN A 16 -2.38 29.68 -11.35
N GLU A 17 -2.73 28.40 -11.33
CA GLU A 17 -2.19 27.41 -10.39
C GLU A 17 -0.69 27.14 -10.61
N GLU A 18 -0.22 27.13 -11.86
CA GLU A 18 1.19 26.93 -12.23
C GLU A 18 2.07 28.06 -11.72
N LEU A 19 1.63 29.31 -11.83
CA LEU A 19 2.35 30.48 -11.29
C LEU A 19 2.49 30.40 -9.76
N GLU A 20 1.41 30.03 -9.06
CA GLU A 20 1.44 29.83 -7.61
C GLU A 20 2.32 28.63 -7.21
N GLU A 21 2.24 27.53 -7.96
CA GLU A 21 3.02 26.33 -7.70
C GLU A 21 4.51 26.56 -7.97
N GLU A 22 4.86 27.31 -9.03
CA GLU A 22 6.21 27.77 -9.31
C GLU A 22 6.74 28.68 -8.21
N ALA A 23 5.95 29.66 -7.76
CA ALA A 23 6.33 30.54 -6.66
C ALA A 23 6.58 29.72 -5.38
N ARG A 24 5.74 28.72 -5.11
CA ARG A 24 5.89 27.79 -3.98
C ARG A 24 7.12 26.90 -4.11
N LYS A 25 7.42 26.40 -5.32
CA LYS A 25 8.63 25.61 -5.62
C LYS A 25 9.89 26.46 -5.45
N LYS A 26 9.91 27.70 -5.98
CA LYS A 26 11.00 28.67 -5.82
C LYS A 26 11.21 29.02 -4.35
N ALA A 27 10.16 29.29 -3.59
CA ALA A 27 10.24 29.55 -2.15
C ALA A 27 10.77 28.35 -1.35
N LYS A 28 10.34 27.12 -1.68
CA LYS A 28 10.90 25.89 -1.08
C LYS A 28 12.38 25.72 -1.40
N HIS A 29 12.79 25.99 -2.65
CA HIS A 29 14.20 25.93 -3.07
C HIS A 29 15.05 26.97 -2.35
N ALA A 30 14.59 28.21 -2.24
CA ALA A 30 15.28 29.29 -1.50
C ALA A 30 15.48 28.90 -0.02
N LYS A 31 14.42 28.47 0.67
CA LYS A 31 14.52 27.97 2.06
C LYS A 31 15.48 26.79 2.21
N LYS A 32 15.53 25.89 1.23
CA LYS A 32 16.45 24.73 1.24
C LYS A 32 17.90 25.18 1.07
N LEU A 33 18.16 26.20 0.25
CA LEU A 33 19.48 26.78 0.05
C LEU A 33 19.97 27.50 1.31
N GLU A 34 19.13 28.35 1.92
CA GLU A 34 19.42 29.02 3.19
C GLU A 34 19.72 28.01 4.30
N ARG A 35 18.93 26.93 4.40
CA ARG A 35 19.15 25.87 5.37
C ARG A 35 20.47 25.15 5.14
N LYS A 36 20.83 24.89 3.88
CA LYS A 36 22.11 24.28 3.51
C LYS A 36 23.29 25.19 3.87
N GLN A 37 23.16 26.50 3.66
CA GLN A 37 24.16 27.50 4.05
C GLN A 37 24.38 27.53 5.56
N ARG A 38 23.31 27.50 6.37
CA ARG A 38 23.40 27.41 7.83
C ARG A 38 24.08 26.13 8.30
N LEU A 39 23.70 24.98 7.72
CA LEU A 39 24.27 23.68 8.05
C LEU A 39 25.75 23.54 7.66
N MET A 40 26.25 24.28 6.66
CA MET A 40 27.67 24.29 6.30
C MET A 40 28.55 24.94 7.38
N HIS A 41 27.98 25.79 8.24
CA HIS A 41 28.68 26.40 9.38
C HIS A 41 28.60 25.58 10.67
N GLU A 42 27.72 24.57 10.75
CA GLU A 42 27.62 23.69 11.91
C GLU A 42 28.63 22.53 11.80
N LEU A 43 29.31 22.18 12.90
CA LEU A 43 30.17 20.99 12.92
C LEU A 43 29.36 19.76 12.50
N PRO A 44 29.95 18.84 11.71
CA PRO A 44 29.27 17.62 11.34
C PRO A 44 28.83 16.86 12.59
N TYR A 45 27.58 16.41 12.62
CA TYR A 45 26.94 15.77 13.77
C TYR A 45 27.75 14.58 14.36
N TYR A 46 28.56 13.90 13.55
CA TYR A 46 29.42 12.79 13.95
C TYR A 46 30.78 13.24 14.55
N ALA A 47 31.03 14.54 14.69
CA ALA A 47 32.29 15.09 15.23
C ALA A 47 32.63 14.52 16.63
N HIS A 48 31.62 14.38 17.49
CA HIS A 48 31.75 13.89 18.87
C HIS A 48 31.68 12.35 19.02
N TYR A 49 31.68 11.59 17.93
CA TYR A 49 31.58 10.13 18.03
C TYR A 49 32.89 9.48 18.49
N SER A 50 32.76 8.39 19.26
CA SER A 50 33.89 7.52 19.61
C SER A 50 34.50 6.86 18.36
N PRO A 51 35.79 6.48 18.36
CA PRO A 51 36.47 5.92 17.19
C PRO A 51 35.76 4.70 16.61
N TRP A 52 35.30 3.80 17.49
CA TRP A 52 34.54 2.61 17.11
C TRP A 52 33.19 2.94 16.45
N ARG A 53 32.49 3.96 16.96
CA ARG A 53 31.21 4.41 16.39
C ARG A 53 31.40 5.13 15.05
N LYS A 54 32.49 5.88 14.88
CA LYS A 54 32.87 6.50 13.59
C LYS A 54 33.15 5.44 12.53
N CYS A 55 33.94 4.41 12.86
CA CYS A 55 34.19 3.29 11.95
C CYS A 55 32.88 2.58 11.52
N LEU A 56 31.99 2.29 12.48
CA LEU A 56 30.69 1.69 12.18
C LEU A 56 29.81 2.60 11.30
N HIS A 57 29.83 3.90 11.57
CA HIS A 57 29.11 4.89 10.78
C HIS A 57 29.62 4.96 9.34
N ASP A 58 30.94 4.99 9.15
CA ASP A 58 31.55 5.05 7.83
C ASP A 58 31.29 3.76 7.03
N LEU A 59 31.29 2.60 7.72
CA LEU A 59 30.88 1.34 7.12
C LEU A 59 29.40 1.33 6.71
N CYS A 60 28.49 1.80 7.59
CA CYS A 60 27.04 1.82 7.33
C CYS A 60 26.64 2.80 6.20
N ILE A 61 27.42 3.87 6.00
CA ILE A 61 27.18 4.86 4.94
C ILE A 61 27.86 4.46 3.62
N SER A 62 28.74 3.46 3.66
CA SER A 62 29.43 2.99 2.46
C SER A 62 28.45 2.42 1.43
N LYS A 63 28.67 2.79 0.16
CA LYS A 63 27.88 2.26 -0.97
C LYS A 63 27.97 0.74 -1.10
N TYR A 64 29.08 0.16 -0.66
CA TYR A 64 29.30 -1.29 -0.67
C TYR A 64 28.38 -2.01 0.31
N PHE A 65 28.18 -1.46 1.51
CA PHE A 65 27.26 -2.02 2.49
C PHE A 65 25.83 -2.02 1.95
N ASP A 66 25.38 -0.89 1.41
CA ASP A 66 24.05 -0.80 0.79
C ASP A 66 23.91 -1.77 -0.40
N LEU A 67 24.94 -1.94 -1.23
CA LEU A 67 24.95 -2.91 -2.34
C LEU A 67 24.83 -4.36 -1.83
N ILE A 68 25.56 -4.72 -0.77
CA ILE A 68 25.48 -6.06 -0.17
C ILE A 68 24.07 -6.34 0.36
N ILE A 69 23.50 -5.41 1.13
CA ILE A 69 22.13 -5.55 1.63
C ILE A 69 21.13 -5.67 0.47
N THR A 70 21.33 -4.90 -0.59
CA THR A 70 20.50 -4.97 -1.81
C THR A 70 20.52 -6.36 -2.43
N VAL A 71 21.71 -6.92 -2.62
CA VAL A 71 21.87 -8.28 -3.18
C VAL A 71 21.15 -9.30 -2.30
N ILE A 72 21.24 -9.18 -0.98
CA ILE A 72 20.56 -10.06 -0.03
C ILE A 72 19.03 -9.91 -0.13
N ILE A 73 18.51 -8.69 -0.30
CA ILE A 73 17.07 -8.47 -0.55
C ILE A 73 16.64 -9.14 -1.85
N CYS A 74 17.41 -8.99 -2.94
CA CYS A 74 17.10 -9.63 -4.22
C CYS A 74 17.05 -11.16 -4.09
N PHE A 75 18.04 -11.77 -3.41
CA PHE A 75 18.00 -13.20 -3.11
C PHE A 75 16.79 -13.59 -2.26
N ASN A 76 16.43 -12.78 -1.26
CA ASN A 76 15.24 -13.04 -0.48
C ASN A 76 13.96 -13.03 -1.33
N VAL A 77 13.80 -12.07 -2.25
CA VAL A 77 12.65 -12.04 -3.15
C VAL A 77 12.60 -13.27 -4.06
N ILE A 78 13.74 -13.71 -4.58
CA ILE A 78 13.84 -14.96 -5.36
C ILE A 78 13.40 -16.15 -4.50
N THR A 79 13.86 -16.26 -3.26
CA THR A 79 13.40 -17.36 -2.38
C THR A 79 11.90 -17.31 -2.08
N MET A 80 11.28 -16.12 -2.06
CA MET A 80 9.83 -15.98 -1.92
C MET A 80 9.10 -16.42 -3.19
N SER A 81 9.65 -16.16 -4.39
CA SER A 81 9.01 -16.57 -5.64
C SER A 81 9.16 -18.06 -5.95
N LEU A 82 10.07 -18.76 -5.26
CA LEU A 82 10.24 -20.21 -5.37
C LEU A 82 9.22 -21.00 -4.53
N GLU A 83 8.44 -20.36 -3.67
CA GLU A 83 7.37 -21.04 -2.92
C GLU A 83 6.20 -21.38 -3.86
N TYR A 84 5.88 -22.68 -4.02
CA TYR A 84 4.73 -23.16 -4.80
C TYR A 84 3.94 -24.23 -4.06
N TYR A 85 2.70 -24.50 -4.49
CA TYR A 85 1.87 -25.57 -3.92
C TYR A 85 1.57 -26.64 -4.97
N PRO A 86 1.77 -27.95 -4.70
CA PRO A 86 2.36 -28.56 -3.49
C PRO A 86 3.90 -28.61 -3.53
N MET A 87 4.56 -28.26 -2.42
CA MET A 87 6.03 -28.21 -2.31
C MET A 87 6.61 -29.50 -1.70
N PRO A 88 7.73 -30.06 -2.21
CA PRO A 88 8.43 -31.15 -1.55
C PRO A 88 9.02 -30.72 -0.20
N SER A 89 9.01 -31.63 0.77
CA SER A 89 9.40 -31.35 2.17
C SER A 89 10.84 -30.85 2.34
N ASP A 90 11.76 -31.28 1.47
CA ASP A 90 13.17 -30.88 1.57
C ASP A 90 13.38 -29.44 1.10
N LEU A 91 12.68 -29.04 0.03
CA LEU A 91 12.70 -27.66 -0.47
C LEU A 91 12.04 -26.71 0.53
N ASP A 92 10.94 -27.12 1.16
CA ASP A 92 10.27 -26.33 2.20
C ASP A 92 11.19 -26.02 3.39
N LYS A 93 11.90 -27.05 3.88
CA LYS A 93 12.88 -26.88 4.97
C LYS A 93 14.01 -25.94 4.54
N PHE A 94 14.59 -26.15 3.35
CA PHE A 94 15.66 -25.31 2.83
C PHE A 94 15.25 -23.84 2.72
N LEU A 95 14.11 -23.57 2.08
CA LEU A 95 13.57 -22.21 1.97
C LEU A 95 13.24 -21.61 3.35
N GLY A 96 12.80 -22.43 4.31
CA GLY A 96 12.61 -22.05 5.71
C GLY A 96 13.91 -21.55 6.36
N TYR A 97 15.01 -22.29 6.21
CA TYR A 97 16.33 -21.88 6.71
C TYR A 97 16.83 -20.60 6.06
N CYS A 98 16.73 -20.47 4.72
CA CYS A 98 17.10 -19.25 4.02
C CYS A 98 16.30 -18.05 4.53
N ASN A 99 14.98 -18.21 4.70
CA ASN A 99 14.11 -17.17 5.24
C ASN A 99 14.54 -16.72 6.64
N TYR A 100 14.91 -17.65 7.52
CA TYR A 100 15.41 -17.33 8.84
C TYR A 100 16.71 -16.50 8.80
N ILE A 101 17.67 -16.91 7.96
CA ILE A 101 18.94 -16.20 7.76
C ILE A 101 18.69 -14.78 7.26
N PHE A 102 17.82 -14.58 6.25
CA PHE A 102 17.51 -13.25 5.74
C PHE A 102 16.91 -12.33 6.81
N ARG A 103 15.98 -12.85 7.63
CA ARG A 103 15.40 -12.09 8.76
C ARG A 103 16.49 -11.67 9.75
N PHE A 104 17.42 -12.57 10.07
CA PHE A 104 18.52 -12.28 10.98
C PHE A 104 19.46 -11.21 10.43
N VAL A 105 19.83 -11.29 9.14
CA VAL A 105 20.68 -10.27 8.49
C VAL A 105 19.99 -8.90 8.52
N PHE A 106 18.69 -8.81 8.23
CA PHE A 106 17.97 -7.54 8.28
C PHE A 106 17.83 -6.98 9.70
N LEU A 107 17.75 -7.85 10.71
CA LEU A 107 17.80 -7.41 12.11
C LEU A 107 19.17 -6.82 12.46
N LEU A 108 20.26 -7.46 12.03
CA LEU A 108 21.61 -6.93 12.24
C LEU A 108 21.80 -5.59 11.53
N GLU A 109 21.37 -5.48 10.27
CA GLU A 109 21.37 -4.22 9.52
C GLU A 109 20.66 -3.10 10.31
N PHE A 110 19.46 -3.37 10.79
CA PHE A 110 18.65 -2.43 11.57
C PHE A 110 19.36 -1.97 12.86
N ILE A 111 19.90 -2.92 13.64
CA ILE A 111 20.62 -2.60 14.88
C ILE A 111 21.86 -1.76 14.59
N TRP A 112 22.66 -2.16 13.59
CA TRP A 112 23.86 -1.42 13.21
C TRP A 112 23.55 0.00 12.74
N LYS A 113 22.50 0.20 11.94
CA LYS A 113 22.08 1.53 11.50
C LYS A 113 21.62 2.42 12.65
N ILE A 114 20.90 1.89 13.64
CA ILE A 114 20.51 2.65 14.83
C ILE A 114 21.73 3.06 15.66
N VAL A 115 22.69 2.16 15.88
CA VAL A 115 23.90 2.46 16.65
C VAL A 115 24.78 3.47 15.91
N ALA A 116 24.93 3.31 14.59
CA ALA A 116 25.71 4.19 13.74
C ALA A 116 25.12 5.61 13.68
N LEU A 117 23.84 5.77 13.30
CA LEU A 117 23.22 7.06 13.02
C LEU A 117 22.57 7.71 14.25
N GLY A 118 22.29 6.93 15.29
CA GLY A 118 21.46 7.32 16.41
C GLY A 118 19.96 7.32 16.08
N PRO A 119 19.09 7.05 17.07
CA PRO A 119 17.66 6.87 16.84
C PRO A 119 16.97 8.14 16.28
N SER A 120 17.32 9.32 16.78
CA SER A 120 16.68 10.58 16.35
C SER A 120 16.89 10.89 14.85
N ARG A 121 18.05 10.54 14.29
CA ARG A 121 18.35 10.79 12.87
C ARG A 121 17.82 9.66 12.00
N TYR A 122 17.96 8.43 12.46
CA TYR A 122 17.51 7.24 11.77
C TYR A 122 15.98 7.30 11.50
N PHE A 123 15.18 7.66 12.51
CA PHE A 123 13.73 7.82 12.35
C PHE A 123 13.30 9.11 11.66
N LYS A 124 14.19 10.01 11.22
CA LYS A 124 13.79 11.16 10.39
C LYS A 124 13.68 10.82 8.89
N ASP A 125 14.36 9.78 8.46
CA ASP A 125 14.35 9.34 7.07
C ASP A 125 13.20 8.34 6.83
N LYS A 126 12.29 8.67 5.91
CA LYS A 126 11.11 7.85 5.58
C LYS A 126 11.49 6.44 5.13
N TRP A 127 12.60 6.29 4.40
CA TRP A 127 13.04 4.99 3.90
C TRP A 127 13.60 4.11 5.00
N ASN A 128 14.28 4.70 5.98
CA ASN A 128 14.74 3.99 7.17
C ASN A 128 13.57 3.68 8.12
N GLN A 129 12.55 4.53 8.20
CA GLN A 129 11.30 4.21 8.92
C GLN A 129 10.61 2.97 8.31
N LEU A 130 10.48 2.93 6.97
CA LEU A 130 9.91 1.78 6.26
C LEU A 130 10.71 0.50 6.51
N ASP A 131 12.05 0.58 6.43
CA ASP A 131 12.95 -0.54 6.74
C ASP A 131 12.73 -1.09 8.16
N SER A 132 12.69 -0.17 9.14
CA SER A 132 12.43 -0.49 10.55
C SER A 132 11.08 -1.16 10.77
N PHE A 133 10.05 -0.62 10.13
CA PHE A 133 8.70 -1.16 10.22
C PHE A 133 8.65 -2.59 9.68
N ILE A 134 9.32 -2.86 8.56
CA ILE A 134 9.39 -4.20 7.96
C ILE A 134 10.12 -5.18 8.89
N VAL A 135 11.25 -4.78 9.49
CA VAL A 135 11.99 -5.63 10.43
C VAL A 135 11.14 -5.94 11.67
N LEU A 136 10.49 -4.93 12.26
CA LEU A 136 9.60 -5.11 13.41
C LEU A 136 8.40 -6.01 13.08
N LEU A 137 7.77 -5.80 11.92
CA LEU A 137 6.66 -6.64 11.44
C LEU A 137 7.10 -8.10 11.26
N SER A 138 8.31 -8.32 10.75
CA SER A 138 8.87 -9.66 10.58
C SER A 138 9.13 -10.37 11.92
N ILE A 139 9.62 -9.65 12.93
CA ILE A 139 9.81 -10.18 14.28
C ILE A 139 8.45 -10.49 14.91
N ALA A 140 7.51 -9.54 14.87
CA ALA A 140 6.16 -9.72 15.39
C ALA A 140 5.46 -10.92 14.75
N GLY A 141 5.55 -11.08 13.43
CA GLY A 141 5.01 -12.23 12.72
C GLY A 141 5.60 -13.56 13.18
N THR A 142 6.93 -13.63 13.34
CA THR A 142 7.63 -14.86 13.80
C THR A 142 7.27 -15.20 15.25
N VAL A 143 7.19 -14.20 16.12
CA VAL A 143 6.78 -14.38 17.52
C VAL A 143 5.35 -14.88 17.58
N MET A 144 4.41 -14.25 16.85
CA MET A 144 3.02 -14.68 16.83
C MET A 144 2.85 -16.11 16.30
N GLU A 145 3.57 -16.49 15.24
CA GLU A 145 3.55 -17.87 14.72
C GLU A 145 4.07 -18.88 15.76
N THR A 146 5.12 -18.52 16.49
CA THR A 146 5.68 -19.37 17.54
C THR A 146 4.73 -19.53 18.73
N MET A 147 4.10 -18.43 19.19
CA MET A 147 3.15 -18.47 20.31
C MET A 147 1.92 -19.29 19.97
N LEU A 148 1.48 -19.26 18.71
CA LEU A 148 0.35 -20.04 18.24
C LEU A 148 0.67 -21.54 18.18
N ASN A 149 1.85 -21.91 17.67
CA ASN A 149 2.28 -23.30 17.65
C ASN A 149 2.38 -23.90 19.06
N ARG A 150 2.71 -23.08 20.06
CA ARG A 150 2.72 -23.49 21.48
C ARG A 150 1.34 -23.55 22.16
N HIS A 151 0.24 -23.39 21.41
CA HIS A 151 -1.14 -23.45 21.93
C HIS A 151 -1.42 -22.47 23.09
N ILE A 152 -0.68 -21.36 23.17
CA ILE A 152 -0.80 -20.40 24.27
C ILE A 152 -2.11 -19.59 24.17
N PHE A 153 -2.65 -19.43 22.96
CA PHE A 153 -3.93 -18.76 22.71
C PHE A 153 -4.75 -19.52 21.65
N PRO A 154 -6.08 -19.70 21.83
CA PRO A 154 -6.97 -20.26 20.82
C PRO A 154 -7.25 -19.23 19.72
N ILE A 155 -6.30 -19.06 18.79
CA ILE A 155 -6.42 -18.06 17.70
C ILE A 155 -6.86 -18.72 16.40
N ASN A 156 -7.79 -18.07 15.70
CA ASN A 156 -8.36 -18.49 14.42
C ASN A 156 -7.31 -18.72 13.31
N SER A 157 -7.49 -19.77 12.50
CA SER A 157 -6.63 -20.14 11.36
C SER A 157 -6.49 -19.04 10.29
N THR A 158 -7.45 -18.12 10.21
CA THR A 158 -7.40 -16.94 9.33
C THR A 158 -6.24 -16.02 9.66
N LEU A 159 -5.89 -15.84 10.94
CA LEU A 159 -4.81 -14.95 11.35
C LEU A 159 -3.44 -15.51 10.96
N ILE A 160 -3.27 -16.84 10.95
CA ILE A 160 -2.08 -17.50 10.41
C ILE A 160 -1.89 -17.14 8.95
N ARG A 161 -2.97 -17.20 8.17
CA ARG A 161 -2.94 -16.85 6.74
C ARG A 161 -2.52 -15.40 6.54
N VAL A 162 -3.05 -14.47 7.34
CA VAL A 162 -2.68 -13.06 7.27
C VAL A 162 -1.20 -12.85 7.60
N ILE A 163 -0.68 -13.44 8.68
CA ILE A 163 0.75 -13.33 9.05
C ILE A 163 1.65 -13.88 7.92
N ARG A 164 1.25 -14.98 7.28
CA ARG A 164 1.95 -15.53 6.11
C ARG A 164 1.91 -14.61 4.89
N VAL A 165 0.87 -13.80 4.71
CA VAL A 165 0.81 -12.81 3.62
C VAL A 165 1.63 -11.56 3.96
N LEU A 166 1.63 -11.13 5.23
CA LEU A 166 2.39 -9.97 5.69
C LEU A 166 3.91 -10.11 5.46
N ARG A 167 4.43 -11.33 5.37
CA ARG A 167 5.84 -11.54 5.01
C ARG A 167 6.19 -11.05 3.61
N ILE A 168 5.22 -10.87 2.71
CA ILE A 168 5.42 -10.32 1.35
C ILE A 168 5.73 -8.81 1.42
N VAL A 169 5.33 -8.12 2.49
CA VAL A 169 5.63 -6.69 2.71
C VAL A 169 7.13 -6.42 2.67
N ARG A 170 7.99 -7.41 2.98
CA ARG A 170 9.45 -7.24 2.88
C ARG A 170 9.96 -7.06 1.46
N VAL A 171 9.18 -7.44 0.43
CA VAL A 171 9.50 -7.10 -0.98
C VAL A 171 9.54 -5.60 -1.19
N LEU A 172 8.80 -4.81 -0.38
CA LEU A 172 8.86 -3.34 -0.43
C LEU A 172 10.24 -2.78 -0.09
N LYS A 173 11.15 -3.56 0.53
CA LYS A 173 12.55 -3.14 0.72
C LYS A 173 13.25 -2.84 -0.61
N LEU A 174 12.82 -3.47 -1.73
CA LEU A 174 13.34 -3.17 -3.08
C LEU A 174 13.04 -1.73 -3.52
N LEU A 175 11.97 -1.12 -3.02
CA LEU A 175 11.62 0.27 -3.33
C LEU A 175 12.69 1.26 -2.84
N LYS A 176 13.49 0.87 -1.83
CA LYS A 176 14.62 1.68 -1.36
C LYS A 176 15.71 1.88 -2.44
N MET A 177 15.77 0.98 -3.42
CA MET A 177 16.83 0.96 -4.44
C MET A 177 16.47 1.75 -5.69
N ALA A 178 15.20 1.68 -6.09
CA ALA A 178 14.74 2.29 -7.32
C ALA A 178 14.41 3.77 -7.09
N THR A 179 15.43 4.62 -7.06
CA THR A 179 15.30 6.09 -6.88
C THR A 179 14.28 6.72 -7.85
N GLY A 180 14.15 6.19 -9.07
CA GLY A 180 13.10 6.58 -10.01
C GLY A 180 11.69 6.24 -9.52
N ILE A 181 11.48 5.04 -8.98
CA ILE A 181 10.20 4.63 -8.39
C ILE A 181 9.90 5.45 -7.13
N GLN A 182 10.92 5.78 -6.32
CA GLN A 182 10.74 6.65 -5.16
C GLN A 182 10.18 8.03 -5.56
N ALA A 183 10.74 8.62 -6.63
CA ALA A 183 10.25 9.89 -7.15
C ALA A 183 8.79 9.78 -7.61
N LEU A 184 8.41 8.69 -8.29
CA LEU A 184 7.04 8.43 -8.70
C LEU A 184 6.10 8.20 -7.51
N LEU A 185 6.54 7.48 -6.47
CA LEU A 185 5.75 7.30 -5.27
C LEU A 185 5.56 8.61 -4.51
N ASP A 186 6.60 9.44 -4.43
CA ASP A 186 6.50 10.76 -3.81
C ASP A 186 5.52 11.67 -4.55
N THR A 187 5.45 11.61 -5.89
CA THR A 187 4.45 12.38 -6.66
C THR A 187 3.04 11.82 -6.45
N VAL A 188 2.87 10.50 -6.46
CA VAL A 188 1.58 9.86 -6.16
C VAL A 188 1.09 10.25 -4.77
N ILE A 189 1.94 10.17 -3.75
CA ILE A 189 1.58 10.55 -2.36
C ILE A 189 1.19 12.02 -2.27
N GLN A 190 1.83 12.91 -3.05
CA GLN A 190 1.46 14.32 -3.11
C GLN A 190 0.12 14.57 -3.81
N ALA A 191 -0.28 13.70 -4.74
CA ALA A 191 -1.56 13.79 -5.45
C ALA A 191 -2.73 13.22 -4.65
N ILE A 192 -2.49 12.29 -3.71
CA ILE A 192 -3.54 11.64 -2.89
C ILE A 192 -4.49 12.64 -2.21
N PRO A 193 -4.04 13.73 -1.56
CA PRO A 193 -4.95 14.67 -0.91
C PRO A 193 -5.93 15.34 -1.89
N GLN A 194 -5.47 15.68 -3.10
CA GLN A 194 -6.30 16.29 -4.13
C GLN A 194 -7.31 15.28 -4.68
N ALA A 195 -6.85 14.06 -4.98
CA ALA A 195 -7.72 12.95 -5.38
C ALA A 195 -8.72 12.57 -4.28
N GLY A 196 -8.34 12.72 -3.01
CA GLY A 196 -9.18 12.46 -1.85
C GLY A 196 -10.40 13.38 -1.76
N ASN A 197 -10.27 14.66 -2.14
CA ASN A 197 -11.41 15.59 -2.16
C ASN A 197 -12.47 15.15 -3.18
N LEU A 198 -12.04 14.79 -4.39
CA LEU A 198 -12.92 14.25 -5.42
C LEU A 198 -13.49 12.88 -5.03
N GLY A 199 -12.65 12.04 -4.42
CA GLY A 199 -13.02 10.72 -3.93
C GLY A 199 -14.10 10.78 -2.84
N LEU A 200 -14.01 11.75 -1.93
CA LEU A 200 -15.02 11.97 -0.89
C LEU A 200 -16.37 12.40 -1.47
N LEU A 201 -16.36 13.32 -2.43
CA LEU A 201 -17.57 13.71 -3.15
C LEU A 201 -18.20 12.52 -3.89
N SER A 202 -17.36 11.73 -4.58
CA SER A 202 -17.80 10.53 -5.29
C SER A 202 -18.34 9.46 -4.34
N PHE A 203 -17.74 9.30 -3.16
CA PHE A 203 -18.21 8.39 -2.12
C PHE A 203 -19.58 8.81 -1.56
N LEU A 204 -19.78 10.11 -1.29
CA LEU A 204 -21.08 10.62 -0.86
C LEU A 204 -22.16 10.36 -1.91
N PHE A 205 -21.83 10.62 -3.18
CA PHE A 205 -22.72 10.33 -4.31
C PHE A 205 -23.10 8.84 -4.36
N PHE A 206 -22.12 7.93 -4.33
CA PHE A 206 -22.39 6.49 -4.30
C PHE A 206 -23.18 6.06 -3.06
N PHE A 207 -22.97 6.70 -1.92
CA PHE A 207 -23.71 6.39 -0.69
C PHE A 207 -25.21 6.73 -0.81
N ILE A 208 -25.54 7.90 -1.36
CA ILE A 208 -26.94 8.29 -1.62
C ILE A 208 -27.59 7.29 -2.57
N PHE A 209 -26.93 6.96 -3.69
CA PHE A 209 -27.45 5.97 -4.63
C PHE A 209 -27.51 4.55 -4.08
N ALA A 210 -26.64 4.19 -3.12
CA ALA A 210 -26.69 2.89 -2.47
C ALA A 210 -27.97 2.75 -1.66
N ILE A 211 -28.35 3.78 -0.89
CA ILE A 211 -29.61 3.78 -0.11
C ILE A 211 -30.81 3.71 -1.05
N LEU A 212 -30.83 4.56 -2.10
CA LEU A 212 -31.90 4.50 -3.11
C LEU A 212 -31.97 3.14 -3.80
N GLY A 213 -30.83 2.54 -4.12
CA GLY A 213 -30.76 1.22 -4.72
C GLY A 213 -31.32 0.13 -3.82
N VAL A 214 -31.11 0.22 -2.49
CA VAL A 214 -31.70 -0.71 -1.53
C VAL A 214 -33.22 -0.57 -1.47
N GLU A 215 -33.73 0.66 -1.44
CA GLU A 215 -35.18 0.89 -1.42
C GLU A 215 -35.87 0.44 -2.72
N LEU A 216 -35.23 0.65 -3.87
CA LEU A 216 -35.81 0.34 -5.18
C LEU A 216 -35.62 -1.13 -5.59
N PHE A 217 -34.44 -1.70 -5.35
CA PHE A 217 -34.04 -3.00 -5.88
C PHE A 217 -33.71 -4.03 -4.79
N GLY A 218 -33.90 -3.70 -3.51
CA GLY A 218 -33.57 -4.60 -2.40
C GLY A 218 -34.44 -5.86 -2.32
N LYS A 219 -35.62 -5.84 -2.95
CA LYS A 219 -36.52 -7.00 -3.04
C LYS A 219 -36.31 -7.86 -4.27
N LEU A 220 -35.36 -7.48 -5.14
CA LEU A 220 -35.13 -8.18 -6.40
C LEU A 220 -34.43 -9.51 -6.11
N ASP A 221 -35.15 -10.60 -6.33
CA ASP A 221 -34.67 -11.97 -6.10
C ASP A 221 -34.44 -12.70 -7.44
N CYS A 222 -33.35 -13.45 -7.46
CA CYS A 222 -32.93 -14.25 -8.61
C CYS A 222 -33.16 -15.72 -8.28
N ASN A 223 -34.10 -16.36 -8.98
CA ASN A 223 -34.43 -17.78 -8.79
C ASN A 223 -33.94 -18.62 -9.97
N GLU A 224 -33.96 -19.95 -9.85
CA GLU A 224 -33.55 -20.87 -10.93
C GLU A 224 -34.39 -20.71 -12.21
N GLU A 225 -35.65 -20.33 -12.08
CA GLU A 225 -36.55 -20.04 -13.20
C GLU A 225 -36.25 -18.70 -13.90
N GLN A 226 -35.62 -17.75 -13.18
CA GLN A 226 -35.26 -16.42 -13.70
C GLN A 226 -33.85 -16.02 -13.24
N PRO A 227 -32.80 -16.61 -13.84
CA PRO A 227 -31.42 -16.40 -13.41
C PRO A 227 -30.96 -14.96 -13.68
N CYS A 228 -30.22 -14.37 -12.73
CA CYS A 228 -29.59 -13.06 -12.93
C CYS A 228 -28.22 -13.21 -13.58
N ASN A 229 -27.88 -12.30 -14.50
CA ASN A 229 -26.61 -12.32 -15.22
C ASN A 229 -25.58 -11.36 -14.61
N GLY A 230 -26.04 -10.25 -14.03
CA GLY A 230 -25.22 -9.24 -13.37
C GLY A 230 -25.28 -9.32 -11.85
N LEU A 231 -26.49 -9.50 -11.30
CA LEU A 231 -26.70 -9.59 -9.86
C LEU A 231 -26.33 -10.96 -9.31
N ASN A 232 -25.60 -10.98 -8.19
CA ASN A 232 -25.05 -12.19 -7.58
C ASN A 232 -24.98 -12.05 -6.05
N LYS A 233 -24.63 -13.12 -5.34
CA LYS A 233 -24.40 -13.11 -3.88
C LYS A 233 -23.42 -12.01 -3.42
N HIS A 234 -22.49 -11.61 -4.27
CA HIS A 234 -21.49 -10.57 -3.99
C HIS A 234 -21.77 -9.21 -4.64
N ALA A 235 -22.85 -9.08 -5.41
CA ALA A 235 -23.24 -7.86 -6.10
C ALA A 235 -24.78 -7.75 -6.13
N HIS A 236 -25.37 -7.15 -5.09
CA HIS A 236 -26.81 -7.02 -4.91
C HIS A 236 -27.17 -5.80 -4.04
N PHE A 237 -28.45 -5.42 -4.07
CA PHE A 237 -28.98 -4.22 -3.39
C PHE A 237 -29.74 -4.51 -2.07
N LYS A 238 -29.57 -5.68 -1.46
CA LYS A 238 -30.23 -6.03 -0.17
C LYS A 238 -29.65 -5.29 1.04
N ASN A 239 -28.37 -4.91 0.99
CA ASN A 239 -27.68 -4.20 2.06
C ASN A 239 -26.85 -3.06 1.47
N SER A 240 -26.89 -1.87 2.10
CA SER A 240 -26.19 -0.67 1.66
C SER A 240 -24.68 -0.88 1.45
N GLY A 241 -24.03 -1.75 2.24
CA GLY A 241 -22.60 -2.05 2.08
C GLY A 241 -22.26 -2.75 0.75
N ILE A 242 -23.05 -3.76 0.38
CA ILE A 242 -22.86 -4.51 -0.88
C ILE A 242 -23.41 -3.68 -2.05
N ALA A 243 -24.47 -2.90 -1.84
CA ALA A 243 -24.99 -1.94 -2.81
C ALA A 243 -23.92 -0.90 -3.20
N LEU A 244 -23.16 -0.39 -2.23
CA LEU A 244 -22.06 0.54 -2.48
C LEU A 244 -20.95 -0.11 -3.32
N LEU A 245 -20.56 -1.35 -3.01
CA LEU A 245 -19.59 -2.11 -3.81
C LEU A 245 -20.11 -2.41 -5.23
N THR A 246 -21.41 -2.67 -5.35
CA THR A 246 -22.08 -2.90 -6.64
C THR A 246 -22.10 -1.62 -7.48
N LEU A 247 -22.38 -0.47 -6.88
CA LEU A 247 -22.30 0.83 -7.57
C LEU A 247 -20.87 1.20 -7.94
N PHE A 248 -19.89 0.87 -7.11
CA PHE A 248 -18.48 1.04 -7.46
C PHE A 248 -18.11 0.20 -8.70
N ARG A 249 -18.55 -1.06 -8.75
CA ARG A 249 -18.39 -1.93 -9.93
C ARG A 249 -19.05 -1.36 -11.19
N ILE A 250 -20.25 -0.80 -11.06
CA ILE A 250 -20.95 -0.12 -12.16
C ILE A 250 -20.16 1.10 -12.63
N ALA A 251 -19.62 1.89 -11.70
CA ALA A 251 -18.83 3.10 -12.00
C ALA A 251 -17.49 2.79 -12.69
N THR A 252 -16.89 1.64 -12.43
CA THR A 252 -15.71 1.16 -13.20
C THR A 252 -16.08 0.62 -14.58
N GLY A 253 -17.37 0.56 -14.92
CA GLY A 253 -17.88 0.04 -16.19
C GLY A 253 -17.91 -1.48 -16.26
N ASP A 254 -17.64 -2.20 -15.17
CA ASP A 254 -17.68 -3.67 -15.16
C ASP A 254 -19.13 -4.17 -15.12
N SER A 255 -19.53 -4.86 -16.19
CA SER A 255 -20.78 -5.62 -16.26
C SER A 255 -22.06 -4.83 -15.92
N TRP A 256 -22.01 -3.50 -16.05
CA TRP A 256 -23.14 -2.60 -15.73
C TRP A 256 -24.40 -2.90 -16.55
N ASN A 257 -24.21 -3.28 -17.83
CA ASN A 257 -25.30 -3.66 -18.73
C ASN A 257 -26.11 -4.85 -18.21
N SER A 258 -25.44 -5.86 -17.65
CA SER A 258 -26.09 -7.05 -17.11
C SER A 258 -26.88 -6.71 -15.85
N ILE A 259 -26.30 -5.87 -14.98
CA ILE A 259 -27.00 -5.40 -13.77
C ILE A 259 -28.23 -4.57 -14.15
N MET A 260 -28.11 -3.65 -15.10
CA MET A 260 -29.23 -2.84 -15.59
C MET A 260 -30.37 -3.72 -16.13
N LYS A 261 -30.05 -4.73 -16.96
CA LYS A 261 -31.05 -5.66 -17.49
C LYS A 261 -31.76 -6.44 -16.39
N ASP A 262 -31.03 -6.84 -15.35
CA ASP A 262 -31.59 -7.54 -14.21
C ASP A 262 -32.51 -6.62 -13.38
N THR A 263 -32.16 -5.35 -13.21
CA THR A 263 -33.00 -4.37 -12.47
C THR A 263 -34.22 -3.88 -13.24
N LEU A 264 -34.23 -4.02 -14.57
CA LEU A 264 -35.37 -3.65 -15.42
C LEU A 264 -36.43 -4.76 -15.52
N ARG A 265 -36.18 -5.92 -14.92
CA ARG A 265 -37.17 -7.01 -14.88
C ARG A 265 -38.40 -6.53 -14.10
N GLN A 266 -39.56 -6.66 -14.71
CA GLN A 266 -40.82 -6.46 -14.01
C GLN A 266 -41.15 -7.76 -13.29
N ASP A 267 -41.30 -7.70 -11.97
CA ASP A 267 -41.89 -8.81 -11.23
C ASP A 267 -43.37 -8.91 -11.65
N ASP A 268 -43.70 -9.97 -12.40
CA ASP A 268 -45.10 -10.28 -12.76
C ASP A 268 -45.98 -10.53 -11.53
N SER A 269 -45.40 -10.64 -10.32
CA SER A 269 -46.15 -10.68 -9.05
C SER A 269 -46.90 -9.38 -8.75
N SER A 270 -46.54 -8.25 -9.39
CA SER A 270 -47.27 -6.98 -9.29
C SER A 270 -48.52 -6.90 -10.19
N ARG A 271 -48.72 -7.84 -11.13
CA ARG A 271 -49.96 -7.98 -11.90
C ARG A 271 -51.00 -8.88 -11.23
N ALA A 272 -50.62 -9.67 -10.23
CA ALA A 272 -51.54 -10.56 -9.52
C ALA A 272 -52.29 -9.89 -8.35
N SER A 273 -52.00 -8.62 -8.06
CA SER A 273 -52.65 -7.85 -6.97
C SER A 273 -53.36 -6.59 -7.47
N LYS A 274 -53.82 -6.59 -8.73
CA LYS A 274 -54.81 -5.62 -9.23
C LYS A 274 -56.05 -6.33 -9.71
#